data_AF-A0A5C4LHD8-F1
#
_entry.id   AF-A0A5C4LHD8-F1
#
_cell.length_a   1.000
_cell.length_b   1.000
_cell.length_c   1.000
_cell.angle_alpha   90.00
_cell.angle_beta   90.00
_cell.angle_gamma   90.00
#
_symmetry.space_group_name_H-M   'P 1'
#
loop_
_entity.id
_entity.type
_entity.pdbx_description
1 polymer ?
#
loop_
_entity_poly.entity_id
_entity_poly.type
_entity_poly.pdbx_seq_one_letter_code
_entity_poly.pdbx_strand_id
1 'polypeptide(L)'
;MAELSRSDLAYRLTQQKILSEFGVEALRADDLGRLLQRATELCAEGMAAQFCKALEYKPGHDTLLVIAGVGWGPKVVGHALVGADLASPAGYALKTGHPVISNHLENEHRFRTPQLMADHGVRRALNVLIRNREGDFGVLEVDDSREGQFDEADIAFMQGFANLLGGAIERQRAEARLQAALDRQELLTREMSHRVKNSLATVAGLLSLQARTTEDQQARDALTDARSRVEAVAQVHDQLWRQPDLGAVELSGFLGSLCEKLRESAPGHAITCAAPAMPIPADLAIPLGLFVNELVTNAVKYAYPGGHGPVRVEAVPESDGTVRLSVSDDGVGLPEGFDTAAARRSLGMRVIHGLARQLGGELAVEGTKGARFSLTLDLGAA
;
A
#
# COMPACT_ATOMS: atom_id res chain seq x y z
N MET A 1 -7.93 12.99 -56.50
CA MET A 1 -7.91 11.83 -55.60
C MET A 1 -7.72 10.60 -56.47
N ALA A 2 -6.56 9.96 -56.41
CA ALA A 2 -6.37 8.69 -57.10
C ALA A 2 -7.27 7.65 -56.42
N GLU A 3 -8.03 6.88 -57.19
CA GLU A 3 -8.80 5.75 -56.68
C GLU A 3 -7.83 4.75 -56.04
N LEU A 4 -7.98 4.51 -54.73
CA LEU A 4 -7.26 3.44 -54.02
C LEU A 4 -7.58 2.11 -54.70
N SER A 5 -6.55 1.33 -55.02
CA SER A 5 -6.76 0.01 -55.58
C SER A 5 -7.45 -0.89 -54.54
N ARG A 6 -8.19 -1.92 -54.99
CA ARG A 6 -8.83 -2.89 -54.09
C ARG A 6 -7.80 -3.60 -53.18
N SER A 7 -6.56 -3.76 -53.65
CA SER A 7 -5.43 -4.27 -52.86
C SER A 7 -4.99 -3.29 -51.78
N ASP A 8 -4.92 -1.99 -52.07
CA ASP A 8 -4.53 -0.99 -51.06
C ASP A 8 -5.59 -0.90 -49.96
N LEU A 9 -6.87 -0.93 -50.33
CA LEU A 9 -7.95 -0.92 -49.34
C LEU A 9 -7.90 -2.16 -48.43
N ALA A 10 -7.65 -3.34 -48.99
CA ALA A 10 -7.51 -4.58 -48.21
C ALA A 10 -6.31 -4.52 -47.25
N TYR A 11 -5.18 -3.96 -47.70
CA TYR A 11 -4.00 -3.73 -46.87
C TYR A 11 -4.32 -2.78 -45.70
N ARG A 12 -4.99 -1.65 -45.96
CA ARG A 12 -5.40 -0.69 -44.90
C ARG A 12 -6.42 -1.26 -43.92
N LEU A 13 -7.39 -2.05 -44.38
CA LEU A 13 -8.34 -2.73 -43.50
C LEU A 13 -7.66 -3.76 -42.59
N THR A 14 -6.63 -4.45 -43.11
CA THR A 14 -5.83 -5.41 -42.33
C THR A 14 -5.07 -4.68 -41.22
N GLN A 15 -4.38 -3.58 -41.56
CA GLN A 15 -3.72 -2.70 -40.59
C GLN A 15 -4.69 -2.23 -39.49
N GLN A 16 -5.85 -1.70 -39.86
CA GLN A 16 -6.83 -1.21 -38.89
C GLN A 16 -7.32 -2.31 -37.94
N LYS A 17 -7.57 -3.51 -38.45
CA LYS A 17 -7.98 -4.67 -37.64
C LYS A 17 -6.89 -5.04 -36.63
N ILE A 18 -5.66 -5.20 -37.09
CA ILE A 18 -4.50 -5.57 -36.25
C ILE A 18 -4.28 -4.56 -35.13
N LEU A 19 -4.32 -3.26 -35.44
CA LEU A 19 -4.16 -2.20 -34.44
C LEU A 19 -5.29 -2.22 -33.39
N SER A 20 -6.53 -2.44 -33.82
CA SER A 20 -7.69 -2.51 -32.92
C SER A 20 -7.59 -3.69 -31.94
N GLU A 21 -7.19 -4.86 -32.43
CA GLU A 21 -6.98 -6.05 -31.60
C GLU A 21 -5.84 -5.84 -30.59
N PHE A 22 -4.72 -5.28 -31.04
CA PHE A 22 -3.61 -4.93 -30.15
C PHE A 22 -3.99 -3.92 -29.06
N GLY A 23 -4.90 -2.98 -29.35
CA GLY A 23 -5.40 -2.02 -28.36
C GLY A 23 -6.01 -2.69 -27.13
N VAL A 24 -6.74 -3.79 -27.30
CA VAL A 24 -7.32 -4.54 -26.18
C VAL A 24 -6.22 -5.27 -25.38
N GLU A 25 -5.23 -5.83 -26.06
CA GLU A 25 -4.08 -6.49 -25.42
C GLU A 25 -3.25 -5.49 -24.60
N ALA A 26 -2.93 -4.33 -25.16
CA ALA A 26 -2.17 -3.28 -24.49
C ALA A 26 -2.85 -2.74 -23.22
N LEU A 27 -4.19 -2.72 -23.19
CA LEU A 27 -4.95 -2.31 -22.01
C LEU A 27 -4.89 -3.31 -20.85
N ARG A 28 -4.58 -4.58 -21.13
CA ARG A 28 -4.59 -5.68 -20.13
C ARG A 28 -3.21 -6.29 -19.87
N ALA A 29 -2.18 -5.79 -20.54
CA ALA A 29 -0.84 -6.33 -20.41
C ALA A 29 -0.18 -5.95 -19.07
N ASP A 30 0.36 -6.96 -18.40
CA ASP A 30 1.14 -6.84 -17.17
C ASP A 30 2.66 -6.99 -17.41
N ASP A 31 3.05 -7.46 -18.60
CA ASP A 31 4.44 -7.69 -19.01
C ASP A 31 4.77 -6.86 -20.25
N LEU A 32 5.56 -5.81 -20.05
CA LEU A 32 6.01 -4.91 -21.11
C LEU A 32 6.85 -5.62 -22.17
N GLY A 33 7.71 -6.56 -21.78
CA GLY A 33 8.57 -7.28 -22.73
C GLY A 33 7.73 -8.10 -23.70
N ARG A 34 6.73 -8.83 -23.19
CA ARG A 34 5.77 -9.56 -24.02
C ARG A 34 4.94 -8.63 -24.89
N LEU A 35 4.47 -7.51 -24.35
CA LEU A 35 3.67 -6.55 -25.12
C LEU A 35 4.48 -5.93 -26.27
N LEU A 36 5.73 -5.54 -26.03
CA LEU A 36 6.63 -5.01 -27.05
C LEU A 36 6.93 -6.06 -28.12
N GLN A 37 7.22 -7.30 -27.72
CA GLN A 37 7.42 -8.40 -28.68
C GLN A 37 6.19 -8.59 -29.56
N ARG A 38 5.01 -8.65 -28.95
CA ARG A 38 3.74 -8.78 -29.66
C ARG A 38 3.48 -7.62 -30.61
N ALA A 39 3.79 -6.39 -30.18
CA ALA A 39 3.70 -5.21 -31.05
C ALA A 39 4.60 -5.35 -32.28
N THR A 40 5.85 -5.79 -32.11
CA THR A 40 6.78 -5.94 -33.24
C THR A 40 6.32 -7.00 -34.25
N GLU A 41 5.75 -8.12 -33.77
CA GLU A 41 5.18 -9.16 -34.63
C GLU A 41 3.99 -8.64 -35.46
N LEU A 42 3.04 -7.98 -34.79
CA LEU A 42 1.85 -7.42 -35.42
C LEU A 42 2.15 -6.25 -36.36
N CYS A 43 3.13 -5.42 -36.02
CA CYS A 43 3.63 -4.37 -36.91
C CYS A 43 4.27 -4.97 -38.16
N ALA A 44 5.12 -5.98 -38.04
CA ALA A 44 5.70 -6.65 -39.21
C ALA A 44 4.62 -7.30 -40.09
N GLU A 45 3.63 -7.96 -39.48
CA GLU A 45 2.49 -8.56 -40.19
C GLU A 45 1.66 -7.49 -40.93
N GLY A 46 1.22 -6.44 -40.21
CA GLY A 46 0.37 -5.38 -40.77
C GLY A 46 1.09 -4.51 -41.82
N MET A 47 2.41 -4.42 -41.75
CA MET A 47 3.26 -3.75 -42.73
C MET A 47 3.71 -4.68 -43.87
N ALA A 48 3.34 -5.96 -43.80
CA ALA A 48 3.85 -7.03 -44.66
C ALA A 48 5.39 -7.00 -44.80
N ALA A 49 6.10 -6.61 -43.73
CA ALA A 49 7.54 -6.38 -43.69
C ALA A 49 8.29 -7.57 -43.07
N GLN A 50 9.57 -7.70 -43.40
CA GLN A 50 10.38 -8.83 -42.91
C GLN A 50 10.91 -8.62 -41.50
N PHE A 51 11.06 -7.36 -41.09
CA PHE A 51 11.65 -7.03 -39.80
C PHE A 51 10.85 -5.94 -39.10
N CYS A 52 10.78 -6.05 -37.80
CA CYS A 52 10.34 -4.96 -36.93
C CYS A 52 11.11 -5.05 -35.63
N LYS A 53 11.39 -3.91 -35.00
CA LYS A 53 12.10 -3.81 -33.73
C LYS A 53 11.56 -2.67 -32.89
N ALA A 54 11.52 -2.89 -31.58
CA ALA A 54 11.33 -1.84 -30.60
C ALA A 54 12.68 -1.55 -29.94
N LEU A 55 13.04 -0.27 -29.88
CA LEU A 55 14.29 0.20 -29.29
C LEU A 55 14.01 1.04 -28.05
N GLU A 56 14.69 0.75 -26.95
CA GLU A 56 14.68 1.56 -25.73
C GLU A 56 15.78 2.61 -25.78
N TYR A 57 15.45 3.87 -25.47
CA TYR A 57 16.45 4.90 -25.33
C TYR A 57 17.22 4.74 -24.01
N LYS A 58 18.55 4.78 -24.09
CA LYS A 58 19.47 4.75 -22.94
C LYS A 58 20.19 6.10 -22.86
N PRO A 59 19.66 7.07 -22.09
CA PRO A 59 20.18 8.44 -22.06
C PRO A 59 21.65 8.53 -21.65
N GLY A 60 22.11 7.67 -20.74
CA GLY A 60 23.49 7.71 -20.22
C GLY A 60 24.57 7.41 -21.26
N HIS A 61 24.21 6.78 -22.37
CA HIS A 61 25.14 6.42 -23.45
C HIS A 61 24.75 7.00 -24.81
N ASP A 62 23.67 7.80 -24.87
CA ASP A 62 23.07 8.32 -26.11
C ASP A 62 22.87 7.23 -27.18
N THR A 63 22.31 6.08 -26.77
CA THR A 63 22.08 4.91 -27.62
C THR A 63 20.67 4.37 -27.48
N LEU A 64 20.26 3.58 -28.47
CA LEU A 64 19.00 2.87 -28.55
C LEU A 64 19.29 1.37 -28.51
N LEU A 65 18.81 0.67 -27.49
CA LEU A 65 18.95 -0.77 -27.33
C LEU A 65 17.76 -1.48 -27.96
N VAL A 66 17.99 -2.47 -28.82
CA VAL A 66 16.90 -3.31 -29.33
C VAL A 66 16.38 -4.21 -28.21
N ILE A 67 15.14 -3.99 -27.77
CA ILE A 67 14.53 -4.71 -26.63
C ILE A 67 13.49 -5.75 -27.05
N ALA A 68 12.95 -5.63 -28.27
CA ALA A 68 12.06 -6.60 -28.88
C ALA A 68 12.19 -6.55 -30.40
N GLY A 69 11.83 -7.63 -31.10
CA GLY A 69 11.83 -7.62 -32.55
C GLY A 69 11.55 -8.96 -33.21
N VAL A 70 11.33 -8.91 -34.52
CA VAL A 70 11.07 -10.05 -35.40
C VAL A 70 11.94 -9.97 -36.65
N GLY A 71 12.33 -11.13 -37.18
CA GLY A 71 13.18 -11.25 -38.37
C GLY A 71 14.69 -11.15 -38.11
N TRP A 72 15.10 -10.77 -36.91
CA TRP A 72 16.51 -10.56 -36.57
C TRP A 72 17.23 -11.81 -36.09
N GLY A 73 18.56 -11.84 -36.25
CA GLY A 73 19.41 -12.91 -35.70
C GLY A 73 19.39 -12.99 -34.16
N PRO A 74 19.80 -14.13 -33.57
CA PRO A 74 19.67 -14.43 -32.14
C PRO A 74 20.48 -13.52 -31.20
N LYS A 75 21.38 -12.69 -31.74
CA LYS A 75 22.21 -11.74 -30.98
C LYS A 75 21.77 -10.28 -31.12
N VAL A 76 20.59 -10.03 -31.68
CA VAL A 76 20.11 -8.66 -31.89
C VAL A 76 19.28 -8.19 -30.70
N VAL A 77 18.18 -8.88 -30.41
CA VAL A 77 17.31 -8.51 -29.29
C VAL A 77 18.06 -8.65 -27.96
N GLY A 78 18.01 -7.61 -27.15
CA GLY A 78 18.70 -7.49 -25.85
C GLY A 78 20.18 -7.10 -25.92
N HIS A 79 20.77 -6.94 -27.11
CA HIS A 79 22.22 -6.76 -27.26
C HIS A 79 22.62 -5.68 -28.26
N ALA A 80 21.92 -5.57 -29.39
CA ALA A 80 22.27 -4.63 -30.44
C ALA A 80 21.96 -3.19 -30.02
N LEU A 81 22.93 -2.30 -30.25
CA LEU A 81 22.84 -0.88 -30.00
C LEU A 81 22.83 -0.11 -31.33
N VAL A 82 21.96 0.89 -31.40
CA VAL A 82 21.88 1.86 -32.49
C VAL A 82 22.17 3.25 -31.90
N GLY A 83 22.85 4.12 -32.66
CA GLY A 83 23.09 5.50 -32.21
C GLY A 83 21.78 6.25 -32.02
N ALA A 84 21.65 7.02 -30.93
CA ALA A 84 20.55 7.96 -30.74
C ALA A 84 20.86 9.37 -31.31
N ASP A 85 21.94 9.47 -32.10
CA ASP A 85 22.38 10.70 -32.77
C ASP A 85 21.56 11.05 -34.02
N LEU A 86 21.68 12.29 -34.51
CA LEU A 86 20.95 12.78 -35.69
C LEU A 86 21.37 12.09 -37.02
N ALA A 87 22.51 11.38 -37.04
CA ALA A 87 22.95 10.63 -38.22
C ALA A 87 22.40 9.19 -38.22
N SER A 88 21.63 8.79 -37.23
CA SER A 88 20.88 7.51 -37.20
C SER A 88 19.41 7.77 -37.53
N PRO A 89 18.72 6.98 -38.37
CA PRO A 89 17.29 7.21 -38.65
C PRO A 89 16.42 7.18 -37.38
N ALA A 90 16.64 6.18 -36.53
CA ALA A 90 15.94 6.05 -35.25
C ALA A 90 16.34 7.17 -34.27
N GLY A 91 17.63 7.53 -34.24
CA GLY A 91 18.13 8.65 -33.42
C GLY A 91 17.57 10.00 -33.87
N TYR A 92 17.47 10.24 -35.17
CA TYR A 92 16.85 11.43 -35.74
C TYR A 92 15.37 11.51 -35.37
N ALA A 93 14.62 10.41 -35.50
CA ALA A 93 13.23 10.37 -35.07
C ALA A 93 13.10 10.75 -33.59
N LEU A 94 13.93 10.14 -32.74
CA LEU A 94 13.97 10.42 -31.30
C LEU A 94 14.27 11.90 -31.00
N LYS A 95 15.33 12.48 -31.59
CA LYS A 95 15.82 13.84 -31.27
C LYS A 95 14.94 14.95 -31.86
N THR A 96 14.41 14.74 -33.06
CA THR A 96 13.52 15.73 -33.70
C THR A 96 12.08 15.60 -33.25
N GLY A 97 11.72 14.43 -32.75
CA GLY A 97 10.38 14.13 -32.29
C GLY A 97 9.36 13.90 -33.39
N HIS A 98 9.83 13.60 -34.62
CA HIS A 98 8.99 13.35 -35.77
C HIS A 98 9.24 11.94 -36.34
N PRO A 99 8.20 11.24 -36.84
CA PRO A 99 8.38 10.01 -37.61
C PRO A 99 9.29 10.19 -38.82
N VAL A 100 10.02 9.14 -39.20
CA VAL A 100 10.98 9.17 -40.31
C VAL A 100 10.74 7.99 -41.23
N ILE A 101 10.53 8.27 -42.52
CA ILE A 101 10.60 7.27 -43.60
C ILE A 101 11.93 7.42 -44.34
N SER A 102 12.58 6.29 -44.58
CA SER A 102 13.74 6.16 -45.46
C SER A 102 13.48 5.02 -46.44
N ASN A 103 12.95 5.31 -47.64
CA ASN A 103 12.62 4.30 -48.65
C ASN A 103 13.83 3.81 -49.48
N HIS A 104 14.94 4.55 -49.44
CA HIS A 104 16.15 4.28 -50.22
C HIS A 104 17.40 4.46 -49.37
N LEU A 105 17.61 3.59 -48.38
CA LEU A 105 18.74 3.70 -47.44
C LEU A 105 20.12 3.65 -48.11
N GLU A 106 20.23 2.95 -49.23
CA GLU A 106 21.44 2.84 -50.04
C GLU A 106 21.87 4.18 -50.68
N ASN A 107 20.93 5.10 -50.90
CA ASN A 107 21.17 6.44 -51.46
C ASN A 107 20.77 7.56 -50.49
N GLU A 108 20.62 7.25 -49.21
CA GLU A 108 20.20 8.20 -48.19
C GLU A 108 21.41 9.00 -47.69
N HIS A 109 21.39 10.32 -47.90
CA HIS A 109 22.47 11.21 -47.47
C HIS A 109 22.24 11.81 -46.08
N ARG A 110 21.01 11.72 -45.55
CA ARG A 110 20.69 12.25 -44.21
C ARG A 110 21.31 11.40 -43.10
N PHE A 111 21.46 10.09 -43.32
CA PHE A 111 21.77 9.14 -42.27
C PHE A 111 22.90 8.18 -42.65
N ARG A 112 23.67 7.76 -41.64
CA ARG A 112 24.55 6.60 -41.70
C ARG A 112 23.72 5.35 -41.50
N THR A 113 23.79 4.41 -42.43
CA THR A 113 23.14 3.10 -42.26
C THR A 113 23.79 2.33 -41.10
N PRO A 114 23.04 1.98 -40.04
CA PRO A 114 23.53 1.16 -38.95
C PRO A 114 24.02 -0.22 -39.44
N GLN A 115 25.11 -0.73 -38.84
CA GLN A 115 25.69 -2.04 -39.19
C GLN A 115 24.64 -3.16 -39.14
N LEU A 116 23.79 -3.17 -38.10
CA LEU A 116 22.69 -4.12 -37.96
C LEU A 116 21.80 -4.20 -39.21
N MET A 117 21.47 -3.05 -39.79
CA MET A 117 20.61 -2.94 -40.97
C MET A 117 21.36 -3.39 -42.24
N ALA A 118 22.62 -3.00 -42.38
CA ALA A 118 23.46 -3.42 -43.49
C ALA A 118 23.67 -4.95 -43.52
N ASP A 119 23.94 -5.56 -42.36
CA ASP A 119 24.16 -7.01 -42.22
C ASP A 119 22.91 -7.84 -42.60
N HIS A 120 21.71 -7.24 -42.51
CA HIS A 120 20.44 -7.87 -42.87
C HIS A 120 19.90 -7.39 -44.24
N GLY A 121 20.69 -6.61 -44.99
CA GLY A 121 20.32 -6.12 -46.33
C GLY A 121 19.11 -5.18 -46.34
N VAL A 122 18.85 -4.47 -45.24
CA VAL A 122 17.71 -3.56 -45.12
C VAL A 122 17.85 -2.41 -46.13
N ARG A 123 16.80 -2.18 -46.91
CA ARG A 123 16.74 -1.12 -47.94
C ARG A 123 15.82 0.03 -47.58
N ARG A 124 14.78 -0.26 -46.80
CA ARG A 124 13.79 0.72 -46.36
C ARG A 124 13.43 0.56 -44.89
N ALA A 125 13.20 1.68 -44.22
CA ALA A 125 12.87 1.75 -42.81
C ALA A 125 11.83 2.84 -42.53
N LEU A 126 10.93 2.58 -41.58
CA LEU A 126 10.01 3.57 -41.02
C LEU A 126 10.13 3.56 -39.49
N ASN A 127 10.34 4.74 -38.93
CA ASN A 127 10.55 4.96 -37.50
C ASN A 127 9.43 5.83 -36.92
N VAL A 128 8.84 5.42 -35.80
CA VAL A 128 7.90 6.22 -34.99
C VAL A 128 8.33 6.23 -33.52
N LEU A 129 7.99 7.29 -32.79
CA LEU A 129 8.39 7.43 -31.39
C LEU A 129 7.40 6.75 -30.46
N ILE A 130 7.93 5.97 -29.52
CA ILE A 130 7.20 5.50 -28.35
C ILE A 130 7.37 6.57 -27.26
N ARG A 131 6.30 7.30 -26.96
CA ARG A 131 6.28 8.36 -25.95
C ARG A 131 5.32 8.04 -24.82
N ASN A 132 5.71 8.43 -23.61
CA ASN A 132 4.79 8.52 -22.48
C ASN A 132 4.83 9.96 -21.92
N ARG A 133 4.04 10.25 -20.89
CA ARG A 133 4.03 11.58 -20.26
C ARG A 133 5.37 12.05 -19.67
N GLU A 134 6.30 11.13 -19.45
CA GLU A 134 7.61 11.41 -18.83
C GLU A 134 8.70 11.70 -19.86
N GLY A 135 8.39 11.50 -21.14
CA GLY A 135 9.28 11.74 -22.26
C GLY A 135 9.31 10.59 -23.25
N ASP A 136 10.37 10.57 -24.05
CA ASP A 136 10.56 9.55 -25.06
C ASP A 136 11.08 8.26 -24.42
N PHE A 137 10.32 7.18 -24.54
CA PHE A 137 10.76 5.85 -24.14
C PHE A 137 11.75 5.27 -25.15
N GLY A 138 11.49 5.51 -26.44
CA GLY A 138 12.29 4.98 -27.52
C GLY A 138 11.59 5.02 -28.86
N VAL A 139 11.93 4.08 -29.74
CA VAL A 139 11.49 4.06 -31.15
C VAL A 139 10.93 2.70 -31.52
N LEU A 140 9.84 2.67 -32.27
CA LEU A 140 9.33 1.49 -32.94
C LEU A 140 9.67 1.62 -34.42
N GLU A 141 10.31 0.59 -34.98
CA GLU A 141 10.87 0.63 -36.32
C GLU A 141 10.45 -0.62 -37.10
N VAL A 142 10.07 -0.43 -38.36
CA VAL A 142 9.79 -1.51 -39.30
C VAL A 142 10.72 -1.40 -40.50
N ASP A 143 11.27 -2.53 -40.94
CA ASP A 143 12.29 -2.59 -41.98
C ASP A 143 11.99 -3.68 -43.01
N ASP A 144 12.49 -3.47 -44.22
CA ASP A 144 12.39 -4.45 -45.30
C ASP A 144 13.64 -4.44 -46.20
N SER A 145 14.03 -5.61 -46.67
CA SER A 145 15.12 -5.78 -47.65
C SER A 145 14.63 -5.76 -49.09
N ARG A 146 13.31 -5.91 -49.30
CA ARG A 146 12.66 -5.93 -50.62
C ARG A 146 12.32 -4.52 -51.07
N GLU A 147 12.17 -4.37 -52.39
CA GLU A 147 11.71 -3.13 -53.02
C GLU A 147 10.29 -2.76 -52.60
N GLY A 148 10.00 -1.46 -52.63
CA GLY A 148 8.71 -0.88 -52.29
C GLY A 148 8.87 0.46 -51.58
N GLN A 149 7.77 1.02 -51.09
CA GLN A 149 7.76 2.29 -50.36
C GLN A 149 6.82 2.22 -49.16
N PHE A 150 7.22 2.85 -48.06
CA PHE A 150 6.31 3.25 -46.99
C PHE A 150 5.76 4.65 -47.27
N ASP A 151 4.55 4.93 -46.79
CA ASP A 151 3.87 6.21 -46.95
C ASP A 151 3.34 6.78 -45.61
N GLU A 152 2.64 7.92 -45.67
CA GLU A 152 2.10 8.58 -44.47
C GLU A 152 1.03 7.76 -43.74
N ALA A 153 0.27 6.93 -44.46
CA ALA A 153 -0.74 6.08 -43.82
C ALA A 153 -0.08 4.92 -43.06
N ASP A 154 1.09 4.46 -43.49
CA ASP A 154 1.92 3.54 -42.71
C ASP A 154 2.46 4.17 -41.42
N ILE A 155 2.83 5.46 -41.46
CA ILE A 155 3.18 6.20 -40.24
C ILE A 155 2.00 6.19 -39.28
N ALA A 156 0.78 6.48 -39.75
CA ALA A 156 -0.39 6.51 -38.88
C ALA A 156 -0.66 5.16 -38.21
N PHE A 157 -0.50 4.04 -38.94
CA PHE A 157 -0.61 2.70 -38.39
C PHE A 157 0.44 2.43 -37.29
N MET A 158 1.71 2.66 -37.61
CA MET A 158 2.82 2.45 -36.67
C MET A 158 2.73 3.37 -35.45
N GLN A 159 2.33 4.62 -35.63
CA GLN A 159 2.14 5.58 -34.55
C GLN A 159 1.00 5.16 -33.61
N GLY A 160 -0.03 4.48 -34.14
CA GLY A 160 -1.08 3.86 -33.32
C GLY A 160 -0.51 2.86 -32.31
N PHE A 161 0.36 1.95 -32.76
CA PHE A 161 1.08 1.02 -31.88
C PHE A 161 1.96 1.76 -30.87
N ALA A 162 2.73 2.74 -31.32
CA ALA A 162 3.63 3.49 -30.47
C ALA A 162 2.89 4.27 -29.36
N ASN A 163 1.70 4.80 -29.65
CA ASN A 163 0.85 5.48 -28.67
C ASN A 163 0.29 4.48 -27.64
N LEU A 164 -0.17 3.30 -28.07
CA LEU A 164 -0.67 2.25 -27.19
C LEU A 164 0.43 1.71 -26.27
N LEU A 165 1.62 1.46 -26.81
CA LEU A 165 2.80 1.09 -26.04
C LEU A 165 3.16 2.17 -25.03
N GLY A 166 3.16 3.44 -25.46
CA GLY A 166 3.39 4.59 -24.59
C GLY A 166 2.46 4.64 -23.38
N GLY A 167 1.16 4.48 -23.61
CA GLY A 167 0.15 4.43 -22.55
C GLY A 167 0.30 3.22 -21.62
N ALA A 168 0.63 2.04 -22.16
CA ALA A 168 0.87 0.84 -21.35
C ALA A 168 2.12 0.99 -20.46
N ILE A 169 3.21 1.55 -20.99
CA ILE A 169 4.43 1.85 -20.24
C ILE A 169 4.15 2.84 -19.11
N GLU A 170 3.36 3.89 -19.38
CA GLU A 170 2.96 4.86 -18.36
C GLU A 170 2.19 4.18 -17.23
N ARG A 171 1.18 3.37 -17.58
CA ARG A 171 0.35 2.64 -16.60
C ARG A 171 1.21 1.77 -15.69
N GLN A 172 2.08 0.92 -16.26
CA GLN A 172 2.90 0.01 -15.48
C GLN A 172 3.89 0.76 -14.57
N ARG A 173 4.47 1.86 -15.04
CA ARG A 173 5.34 2.71 -14.21
C ARG A 173 4.59 3.38 -13.07
N ALA A 174 3.37 3.84 -13.31
CA ALA A 174 2.53 4.44 -12.29
C ALA A 174 2.13 3.42 -11.22
N GLU A 175 1.73 2.21 -11.63
CA GLU A 175 1.41 1.10 -10.72
C GLU A 175 2.62 0.70 -9.87
N ALA A 176 3.80 0.55 -10.48
CA ALA A 176 5.03 0.23 -9.75
C ALA A 176 5.40 1.31 -8.71
N ARG A 177 5.19 2.60 -9.03
CA ARG A 177 5.41 3.69 -8.07
C ARG A 177 4.40 3.71 -6.95
N LEU A 178 3.13 3.46 -7.26
CA LEU A 178 2.08 3.37 -6.25
C LEU A 178 2.41 2.24 -5.26
N GLN A 179 2.78 1.07 -5.77
CA GLN A 179 3.19 -0.05 -4.93
C GLN A 179 4.41 0.30 -4.07
N ALA A 180 5.45 0.88 -4.65
CA ALA A 180 6.63 1.31 -3.88
C ALA A 180 6.31 2.37 -2.82
N ALA A 181 5.34 3.26 -3.10
CA ALA A 181 4.87 4.25 -2.13
C ALA A 181 4.08 3.60 -0.99
N LEU A 182 3.23 2.61 -1.28
CA LEU A 182 2.49 1.84 -0.28
C LEU A 182 3.45 1.06 0.64
N ASP A 183 4.42 0.35 0.06
CA ASP A 183 5.42 -0.40 0.81
C ASP A 183 6.24 0.53 1.74
N ARG A 184 6.61 1.72 1.22
CA ARG A 184 7.30 2.75 2.01
C ARG A 184 6.43 3.30 3.13
N GLN A 185 5.14 3.55 2.88
CA GLN A 185 4.20 4.01 3.89
C GLN A 185 4.05 2.97 5.01
N GLU A 186 3.93 1.69 4.67
CA GLU A 186 3.83 0.60 5.64
C GLU A 186 5.09 0.51 6.53
N LEU A 187 6.28 0.62 5.93
CA LEU A 187 7.54 0.65 6.66
C LEU A 187 7.63 1.84 7.63
N LEU A 188 7.32 3.05 7.16
CA LEU A 188 7.34 4.26 7.99
C LEU A 188 6.36 4.16 9.15
N THR A 189 5.18 3.60 8.89
CA THR A 189 4.15 3.37 9.89
C THR A 189 4.62 2.43 10.99
N ARG A 190 5.24 1.29 10.61
CA ARG A 190 5.84 0.35 11.56
C ARG A 190 6.96 0.99 12.38
N GLU A 191 7.83 1.76 11.74
CA GLU A 191 8.93 2.46 12.43
C GLU A 191 8.40 3.49 13.44
N MET A 192 7.37 4.26 13.06
CA MET A 192 6.72 5.20 13.95
C MET A 192 6.14 4.50 15.19
N SER A 193 5.44 3.38 14.99
CA SER A 193 4.87 2.65 16.11
C SER A 193 5.93 2.12 17.08
N HIS A 194 7.03 1.59 16.54
CA HIS A 194 8.17 1.17 17.34
C HIS A 194 8.78 2.34 18.13
N ARG A 195 8.90 3.53 17.52
CA ARG A 195 9.40 4.74 18.21
C ARG A 195 8.47 5.22 19.31
N VAL A 196 7.14 5.13 19.12
CA VAL A 196 6.17 5.45 20.17
C VAL A 196 6.33 4.49 21.34
N LYS A 197 6.41 3.18 21.08
CA LYS A 197 6.66 2.16 22.11
C LYS A 197 7.96 2.45 22.90
N ASN A 198 9.05 2.78 22.21
CA ASN A 198 10.31 3.13 22.85
C ASN A 198 10.23 4.39 23.71
N SER A 199 9.48 5.40 23.25
CA SER A 199 9.27 6.65 23.98
C SER A 199 8.46 6.40 25.25
N LEU A 200 7.39 5.61 25.17
CA LEU A 200 6.58 5.22 26.32
C LEU A 200 7.39 4.38 27.32
N ALA A 201 8.22 3.45 26.84
CA ALA A 201 9.12 2.68 27.71
C ALA A 201 10.12 3.58 28.45
N THR A 202 10.63 4.63 27.79
CA THR A 202 11.52 5.61 28.42
C THR A 202 10.80 6.37 29.54
N VAL A 203 9.57 6.82 29.28
CA VAL A 203 8.74 7.50 30.30
C VAL A 203 8.46 6.57 31.49
N ALA A 204 8.08 5.31 31.23
CA ALA A 204 7.87 4.30 32.28
C ALA A 204 9.13 4.03 33.11
N GLY A 205 10.31 4.04 32.47
CA GLY A 205 11.61 3.94 33.14
C GLY A 205 11.91 5.11 34.07
N LEU A 206 11.64 6.35 33.63
CA LEU A 206 11.82 7.55 34.45
C LEU A 206 10.88 7.56 35.66
N LEU A 207 9.61 7.20 35.47
CA LEU A 207 8.64 7.06 36.56
C LEU A 207 9.08 6.00 37.57
N SER A 208 9.60 4.86 37.10
CA SER A 208 10.17 3.82 37.97
C SER A 208 11.35 4.33 38.80
N LEU A 209 12.24 5.13 38.19
CA LEU A 209 13.39 5.71 38.88
C LEU A 209 12.93 6.68 39.98
N GLN A 210 12.01 7.60 39.66
CA GLN A 210 11.45 8.55 40.62
C GLN A 210 10.71 7.86 41.77
N ALA A 211 9.95 6.80 41.47
CA ALA A 211 9.24 6.01 42.47
C ALA A 211 10.20 5.35 43.45
N ARG A 212 11.39 4.93 43.00
CA ARG A 212 12.42 4.34 43.86
C ARG A 212 13.08 5.37 44.76
N THR A 213 13.32 6.58 44.26
CA THR A 213 14.08 7.63 44.96
C THR A 213 13.27 8.48 45.92
N THR A 214 11.93 8.51 45.82
CA THR A 214 11.09 9.31 46.72
C THR A 214 10.96 8.67 48.10
N GLU A 215 11.05 9.47 49.16
CA GLU A 215 10.82 9.02 50.55
C GLU A 215 9.33 9.07 50.92
N ASP A 216 8.52 9.85 50.19
CA ASP A 216 7.07 9.93 50.37
C ASP A 216 6.37 8.71 49.77
N GLN A 217 5.71 7.91 50.62
CA GLN A 217 4.94 6.73 50.23
C GLN A 217 3.77 7.07 49.31
N GLN A 218 3.06 8.19 49.55
CA GLN A 218 1.95 8.61 48.70
C GLN A 218 2.45 8.98 47.30
N ALA A 219 3.61 9.64 47.21
CA ALA A 219 4.24 9.96 45.92
C ALA A 219 4.74 8.69 45.20
N ARG A 220 5.30 7.73 45.94
CA ARG A 220 5.74 6.42 45.42
C ARG A 220 4.58 5.65 44.78
N ASP A 221 3.44 5.60 45.46
CA ASP A 221 2.25 4.92 44.98
C ASP A 221 1.70 5.61 43.72
N ALA A 222 1.62 6.95 43.73
CA ALA A 222 1.16 7.73 42.58
C ALA A 222 2.06 7.55 41.34
N LEU A 223 3.38 7.50 41.51
CA LEU A 223 4.34 7.28 40.41
C LEU A 223 4.26 5.84 39.89
N THR A 224 4.03 4.87 40.77
CA THR A 224 3.84 3.46 40.38
C THR A 224 2.56 3.30 39.56
N ASP A 225 1.47 3.94 39.96
CA ASP A 225 0.22 3.96 39.19
C ASP A 225 0.38 4.68 37.84
N ALA A 226 1.10 5.81 37.81
CA ALA A 226 1.40 6.52 36.56
C ALA A 226 2.21 5.65 35.59
N ARG A 227 3.19 4.89 36.09
CA ARG A 227 3.97 3.95 35.27
C ARG A 227 3.08 2.87 34.67
N SER A 228 2.27 2.20 35.48
CA SER A 228 1.38 1.13 35.02
C SER A 228 0.44 1.60 33.91
N ARG A 229 0.00 2.86 33.97
CA ARG A 229 -0.82 3.49 32.92
C ARG A 229 -0.04 3.71 31.62
N VAL A 230 1.18 4.23 31.69
CA VAL A 230 2.05 4.41 30.52
C VAL A 230 2.34 3.08 29.84
N GLU A 231 2.57 2.02 30.63
CA GLU A 231 2.75 0.66 30.12
C GLU A 231 1.50 0.12 29.44
N ALA A 232 0.31 0.36 30.00
CA ALA A 232 -0.95 0.00 29.37
C ALA A 232 -1.18 0.72 28.03
N VAL A 233 -0.88 2.03 27.94
CA VAL A 233 -0.91 2.77 26.67
C VAL A 233 0.04 2.13 25.66
N ALA A 234 1.27 1.82 26.06
CA ALA A 234 2.27 1.22 25.17
C ALA A 234 1.82 -0.15 24.65
N GLN A 235 1.16 -0.95 25.50
CA GLN A 235 0.66 -2.27 25.13
C GLN A 235 -0.51 -2.20 24.16
N VAL A 236 -1.49 -1.31 24.41
CA VAL A 236 -2.61 -1.10 23.50
C VAL A 236 -2.08 -0.58 22.17
N HIS A 237 -1.19 0.41 22.19
CA HIS A 237 -0.55 0.95 20.99
C HIS A 237 0.15 -0.13 20.16
N ASP A 238 1.00 -0.96 20.76
CA ASP A 238 1.69 -2.06 20.06
C ASP A 238 0.70 -3.06 19.43
N GLN A 239 -0.48 -3.24 20.02
CA GLN A 239 -1.49 -4.15 19.49
C GLN A 239 -2.29 -3.57 18.31
N LEU A 240 -2.64 -2.27 18.36
CA LEU A 240 -3.33 -1.59 17.26
C LEU A 240 -2.50 -1.61 15.98
N TRP A 241 -1.21 -1.27 16.10
CA TRP A 241 -0.32 -1.12 14.95
C TRP A 241 0.26 -2.44 14.40
N ARG A 242 -0.10 -3.58 14.99
CA ARG A 242 0.21 -4.92 14.45
C ARG A 242 -0.87 -5.45 13.52
N GLN A 243 -2.05 -4.83 13.49
CA GLN A 243 -3.16 -5.25 12.61
C GLN A 243 -2.97 -4.70 11.19
N PRO A 244 -3.41 -5.42 10.14
CA PRO A 244 -3.33 -4.96 8.76
C PRO A 244 -4.22 -3.75 8.47
N ASP A 245 -5.32 -3.63 9.21
CA ASP A 245 -6.25 -2.50 9.10
C ASP A 245 -5.91 -1.45 10.16
N LEU A 246 -5.62 -0.22 9.69
CA LEU A 246 -5.27 0.91 10.55
C LEU A 246 -6.50 1.68 11.04
N GLY A 247 -7.67 1.44 10.45
CA GLY A 247 -8.91 2.17 10.76
C GLY A 247 -9.76 1.53 11.86
N ALA A 248 -9.72 0.21 11.96
CA ALA A 248 -10.55 -0.55 12.88
C ALA A 248 -9.79 -1.67 13.57
N VAL A 249 -10.24 -2.04 14.77
CA VAL A 249 -9.75 -3.21 15.50
C VAL A 249 -10.89 -4.11 15.93
N GLU A 250 -10.63 -5.40 15.92
CA GLU A 250 -11.61 -6.39 16.36
C GLU A 250 -11.66 -6.44 17.90
N LEU A 251 -12.82 -6.11 18.48
CA LEU A 251 -13.04 -5.93 19.92
C LEU A 251 -12.70 -7.19 20.73
N SER A 252 -13.05 -8.38 20.26
CA SER A 252 -12.84 -9.62 21.00
C SER A 252 -11.36 -9.99 21.11
N GLY A 253 -10.61 -9.87 20.02
CA GLY A 253 -9.16 -10.05 19.98
C GLY A 253 -8.43 -8.95 20.76
N PHE A 254 -8.94 -7.71 20.69
CA PHE A 254 -8.42 -6.59 21.47
C PHE A 254 -8.52 -6.86 22.98
N LEU A 255 -9.74 -7.05 23.49
CA LEU A 255 -9.99 -7.27 24.92
C LEU A 255 -9.39 -8.59 25.43
N GLY A 256 -9.39 -9.64 24.60
CA GLY A 256 -8.79 -10.92 24.93
C GLY A 256 -7.29 -10.80 25.22
N SER A 257 -6.53 -10.16 24.31
CA SER A 257 -5.09 -9.97 24.49
C SER A 257 -4.77 -9.03 25.66
N LEU A 258 -5.61 -8.02 25.90
CA LEU A 258 -5.47 -7.14 27.07
C LEU A 258 -5.64 -7.93 28.38
N CYS A 259 -6.69 -8.76 28.46
CA CYS A 259 -6.95 -9.57 29.65
C CYS A 259 -5.88 -10.63 29.89
N GLU A 260 -5.28 -11.21 28.84
CA GLU A 260 -4.14 -12.12 28.95
C GLU A 260 -2.94 -11.45 29.62
N LYS A 261 -2.55 -10.25 29.17
CA LYS A 261 -1.46 -9.49 29.79
C LYS A 261 -1.76 -9.09 31.23
N LEU A 262 -3.00 -8.69 31.51
CA LEU A 262 -3.42 -8.38 32.89
C LEU A 262 -3.30 -9.61 33.80
N ARG A 263 -3.63 -10.80 33.27
CA ARG A 263 -3.47 -12.06 33.99
C ARG A 263 -2.01 -12.37 34.33
N GLU A 264 -1.09 -12.08 33.41
CA GLU A 264 0.36 -12.21 33.66
C GLU A 264 0.83 -11.29 34.80
N SER A 265 0.26 -10.09 34.90
CA SER A 265 0.61 -9.10 35.94
C SER A 265 -0.04 -9.34 37.31
N ALA A 266 -1.08 -10.18 37.37
CA ALA A 266 -1.85 -10.48 38.58
C ALA A 266 -1.95 -12.00 38.83
N PRO A 267 -0.80 -12.68 39.08
CA PRO A 267 -0.79 -14.12 39.31
C PRO A 267 -1.70 -14.50 40.48
N GLY A 268 -2.52 -15.55 40.26
CA GLY A 268 -3.51 -16.04 41.23
C GLY A 268 -4.94 -15.58 40.98
N HIS A 269 -5.14 -14.45 40.28
CA HIS A 269 -6.49 -14.00 39.89
C HIS A 269 -6.95 -14.67 38.59
N ALA A 270 -8.20 -15.13 38.57
CA ALA A 270 -8.81 -15.71 37.38
C ALA A 270 -9.45 -14.60 36.53
N ILE A 271 -8.68 -14.04 35.60
CA ILE A 271 -9.15 -12.98 34.70
C ILE A 271 -9.70 -13.58 33.40
N THR A 272 -11.00 -13.46 33.17
CA THR A 272 -11.71 -13.97 31.98
C THR A 272 -12.26 -12.83 31.13
N CYS A 273 -12.26 -13.01 29.81
CA CYS A 273 -12.78 -12.05 28.84
C CYS A 273 -13.83 -12.70 27.94
N ALA A 274 -14.96 -12.04 27.77
CA ALA A 274 -15.98 -12.40 26.80
C ALA A 274 -16.39 -11.15 26.01
N ALA A 275 -16.25 -11.18 24.70
CA ALA A 275 -16.58 -10.04 23.85
C ALA A 275 -17.01 -10.54 22.46
N PRO A 276 -17.93 -9.82 21.77
CA PRO A 276 -18.39 -10.18 20.44
C PRO A 276 -17.30 -9.90 19.40
N ALA A 277 -17.31 -10.68 18.32
CA ALA A 277 -16.48 -10.42 17.16
C ALA A 277 -17.03 -9.20 16.41
N MET A 278 -16.51 -8.00 16.67
CA MET A 278 -16.99 -6.76 16.06
C MET A 278 -15.86 -5.74 15.83
N PRO A 279 -15.85 -5.04 14.69
CA PRO A 279 -14.90 -3.96 14.48
C PRO A 279 -15.29 -2.74 15.31
N ILE A 280 -14.29 -2.09 15.90
CA ILE A 280 -14.42 -0.78 16.54
C ILE A 280 -13.42 0.19 15.93
N PRO A 281 -13.72 1.50 15.87
CA PRO A 281 -12.76 2.52 15.49
C PRO A 281 -11.48 2.47 16.33
N ALA A 282 -10.32 2.55 15.68
CA ALA A 282 -9.02 2.41 16.35
C ALA A 282 -8.73 3.53 17.39
N ASP A 283 -9.35 4.71 17.23
CA ASP A 283 -9.27 5.84 18.16
C ASP A 283 -9.96 5.57 19.50
N LEU A 284 -10.95 4.67 19.53
CA LEU A 284 -11.62 4.22 20.77
C LEU A 284 -10.80 3.18 21.53
N ALA A 285 -9.86 2.49 20.89
CA ALA A 285 -9.21 1.34 21.51
C ALA A 285 -8.25 1.71 22.65
N ILE A 286 -7.49 2.81 22.54
CA ILE A 286 -6.64 3.31 23.65
C ILE A 286 -7.50 3.66 24.88
N PRO A 287 -8.51 4.55 24.79
CA PRO A 287 -9.30 4.89 25.95
C PRO A 287 -10.08 3.69 26.51
N LEU A 288 -10.57 2.78 25.66
CA LEU A 288 -11.24 1.55 26.08
C LEU A 288 -10.30 0.61 26.84
N GLY A 289 -9.09 0.38 26.32
CA GLY A 289 -8.09 -0.47 26.96
C GLY A 289 -7.62 0.08 28.30
N LEU A 290 -7.43 1.41 28.40
CA LEU A 290 -7.14 2.05 29.67
C LEU A 290 -8.29 1.91 30.66
N PHE A 291 -9.53 2.05 30.20
CA PHE A 291 -10.72 1.94 31.06
C PHE A 291 -10.81 0.54 31.67
N VAL A 292 -10.66 -0.51 30.85
CA VAL A 292 -10.64 -1.91 31.32
C VAL A 292 -9.47 -2.15 32.26
N ASN A 293 -8.27 -1.69 31.91
CA ASN A 293 -7.08 -1.87 32.73
C ASN A 293 -7.26 -1.28 34.14
N GLU A 294 -7.78 -0.06 34.25
CA GLU A 294 -8.02 0.58 35.55
C GLU A 294 -9.04 -0.20 36.40
N LEU A 295 -10.13 -0.65 35.79
CA LEU A 295 -11.17 -1.42 36.49
C LEU A 295 -10.66 -2.79 36.94
N VAL A 296 -9.94 -3.51 36.08
CA VAL A 296 -9.36 -4.81 36.43
C VAL A 296 -8.29 -4.65 37.52
N THR A 297 -7.43 -3.62 37.41
CA THR A 297 -6.42 -3.32 38.43
C THR A 297 -7.08 -3.00 39.78
N ASN A 298 -8.18 -2.23 39.79
CA ASN A 298 -8.93 -1.95 41.02
C ASN A 298 -9.54 -3.23 41.62
N ALA A 299 -10.12 -4.10 40.79
CA ALA A 299 -10.65 -5.38 41.27
C ALA A 299 -9.54 -6.25 41.91
N VAL A 300 -8.39 -6.37 41.24
CA VAL A 300 -7.23 -7.11 41.77
C VAL A 300 -6.73 -6.52 43.09
N LYS A 301 -6.62 -5.18 43.20
CA LYS A 301 -6.09 -4.51 44.40
C LYS A 301 -7.06 -4.54 45.58
N TYR A 302 -8.37 -4.39 45.35
CA TYR A 302 -9.32 -4.04 46.40
C TYR A 302 -10.43 -5.08 46.63
N ALA A 303 -10.77 -5.91 45.65
CA ALA A 303 -11.88 -6.85 45.78
C ALA A 303 -11.54 -8.06 46.68
N TYR A 304 -10.26 -8.43 46.76
CA TYR A 304 -9.81 -9.67 47.42
C TYR A 304 -8.72 -9.43 48.49
N PRO A 305 -9.02 -8.71 49.59
CA PRO A 305 -8.01 -8.44 50.64
C PRO A 305 -7.47 -9.70 51.32
N GLY A 306 -8.18 -10.84 51.25
CA GLY A 306 -7.78 -12.12 51.85
C GLY A 306 -7.18 -13.15 50.89
N GLY A 307 -6.92 -12.80 49.62
CA GLY A 307 -6.37 -13.75 48.65
C GLY A 307 -6.64 -13.37 47.20
N HIS A 308 -7.02 -14.33 46.38
CA HIS A 308 -7.31 -14.12 44.96
C HIS A 308 -8.74 -14.52 44.62
N GLY A 309 -9.23 -14.03 43.49
CA GLY A 309 -10.56 -14.37 43.02
C GLY A 309 -10.81 -14.00 41.56
N PRO A 310 -12.01 -14.32 41.05
CA PRO A 310 -12.36 -14.13 39.65
C PRO A 310 -12.64 -12.67 39.30
N VAL A 311 -12.08 -12.22 38.17
CA VAL A 311 -12.41 -10.91 37.56
C VAL A 311 -12.89 -11.16 36.14
N ARG A 312 -14.08 -10.67 35.82
CA ARG A 312 -14.74 -10.89 34.52
C ARG A 312 -14.82 -9.59 33.74
N VAL A 313 -14.32 -9.59 32.52
CA VAL A 313 -14.49 -8.52 31.52
C VAL A 313 -15.47 -9.02 30.47
N GLU A 314 -16.61 -8.34 30.33
CA GLU A 314 -17.69 -8.74 29.43
C GLU A 314 -18.11 -7.55 28.56
N ALA A 315 -18.09 -7.70 27.25
CA ALA A 315 -18.73 -6.79 26.31
C ALA A 315 -19.97 -7.47 25.72
N VAL A 316 -21.12 -6.82 25.83
CA VAL A 316 -22.41 -7.36 25.39
C VAL A 316 -23.11 -6.34 24.47
N PRO A 317 -23.45 -6.71 23.22
CA PRO A 317 -24.29 -5.87 22.37
C PRO A 317 -25.69 -5.70 22.95
N GLU A 318 -26.22 -4.48 22.90
CA GLU A 318 -27.58 -4.14 23.32
C GLU A 318 -28.51 -4.01 22.12
N SER A 319 -29.82 -4.07 22.36
CA SER A 319 -30.84 -4.01 21.30
C SER A 319 -30.92 -2.68 20.56
N ASP A 320 -30.39 -1.60 21.14
CA ASP A 320 -30.38 -0.26 20.58
C ASP A 320 -29.12 0.04 19.74
N GLY A 321 -28.25 -0.96 19.54
CA GLY A 321 -27.00 -0.82 18.78
C GLY A 321 -25.80 -0.37 19.62
N THR A 322 -25.99 -0.09 20.91
CA THR A 322 -24.89 0.18 21.83
C THR A 322 -24.22 -1.11 22.31
N VAL A 323 -23.07 -0.99 22.96
CA VAL A 323 -22.39 -2.10 23.63
C VAL A 323 -22.22 -1.75 25.10
N ARG A 324 -22.58 -2.70 25.96
CA ARG A 324 -22.31 -2.64 27.39
C ARG A 324 -21.01 -3.36 27.69
N LEU A 325 -19.96 -2.61 28.00
CA LEU A 325 -18.71 -3.13 28.52
C LEU A 325 -18.77 -3.13 30.05
N SER A 326 -18.49 -4.27 30.68
CA SER A 326 -18.50 -4.38 32.13
C SER A 326 -17.26 -5.11 32.66
N VAL A 327 -16.82 -4.69 33.85
CA VAL A 327 -15.83 -5.39 34.65
C VAL A 327 -16.47 -5.72 35.99
N SER A 328 -16.45 -7.00 36.38
CA SER A 328 -17.05 -7.45 37.63
C SER A 328 -16.16 -8.40 38.42
N ASP A 329 -16.32 -8.37 39.74
CA ASP A 329 -15.66 -9.26 40.70
C ASP A 329 -16.67 -9.87 41.68
N ASP A 330 -16.26 -10.95 42.33
CA ASP A 330 -16.98 -11.63 43.43
C ASP A 330 -16.38 -11.28 44.81
N GLY A 331 -15.76 -10.11 44.94
CA GLY A 331 -15.02 -9.71 46.13
C GLY A 331 -15.89 -9.24 47.29
N VAL A 332 -15.25 -8.50 48.20
CA VAL A 332 -15.90 -7.93 49.39
C VAL A 332 -16.98 -6.88 49.07
N GLY A 333 -17.06 -6.43 47.82
CA GLY A 333 -17.99 -5.41 47.36
C GLY A 333 -17.56 -4.00 47.68
N LEU A 334 -18.40 -3.04 47.31
CA LEU A 334 -18.14 -1.62 47.53
C LEU A 334 -18.40 -1.24 49.00
N PRO A 335 -17.64 -0.29 49.57
CA PRO A 335 -17.88 0.19 50.94
C PRO A 335 -19.33 0.68 51.16
N GLU A 336 -19.83 0.52 52.38
CA GLU A 336 -21.15 1.05 52.76
C GLU A 336 -21.21 2.58 52.51
N GLY A 337 -22.21 3.03 51.75
CA GLY A 337 -22.33 4.44 51.35
C GLY A 337 -21.36 4.89 50.25
N PHE A 338 -20.85 3.96 49.43
CA PHE A 338 -20.02 4.29 48.26
C PHE A 338 -20.78 5.19 47.29
N ASP A 339 -20.43 6.47 47.29
CA ASP A 339 -20.90 7.45 46.33
C ASP A 339 -19.84 7.63 45.24
N THR A 340 -20.21 7.33 43.99
CA THR A 340 -19.35 7.53 42.81
C THR A 340 -18.92 8.99 42.66
N ALA A 341 -19.74 9.96 43.10
CA ALA A 341 -19.39 11.36 43.07
C ALA A 341 -18.35 11.75 44.14
N ALA A 342 -18.43 11.20 45.35
CA ALA A 342 -17.43 11.38 46.41
C ALA A 342 -16.12 10.60 46.14
N ALA A 343 -16.21 9.43 45.49
CA ALA A 343 -15.07 8.60 45.11
C ALA A 343 -14.16 9.24 44.05
N ARG A 344 -14.61 10.31 43.37
CA ARG A 344 -13.80 11.15 42.47
C ARG A 344 -12.57 11.79 43.12
N ARG A 345 -12.38 11.64 44.44
CA ARG A 345 -11.15 12.09 45.12
C ARG A 345 -9.96 11.16 44.82
N SER A 346 -10.19 9.88 44.55
CA SER A 346 -9.12 8.96 44.17
C SER A 346 -8.67 9.21 42.72
N LEU A 347 -7.38 9.06 42.45
CA LEU A 347 -6.82 9.24 41.10
C LEU A 347 -7.38 8.22 40.10
N GLY A 348 -7.62 6.97 40.54
CA GLY A 348 -8.25 5.90 39.76
C GLY A 348 -9.63 6.29 39.23
N MET A 349 -10.53 6.71 40.14
CA MET A 349 -11.90 7.07 39.75
C MET A 349 -11.98 8.32 38.88
N ARG A 350 -11.06 9.29 39.04
CA ARG A 350 -10.98 10.45 38.12
C ARG A 350 -10.66 10.03 36.70
N VAL A 351 -9.75 9.06 36.53
CA VAL A 351 -9.39 8.55 35.21
C VAL A 351 -10.52 7.71 34.62
N ILE A 352 -11.15 6.82 35.40
CA ILE A 352 -12.31 6.05 34.95
C ILE A 352 -13.42 6.98 34.43
N HIS A 353 -13.76 8.03 35.18
CA HIS A 353 -14.77 9.01 34.73
C HIS A 353 -14.32 9.83 33.51
N GLY A 354 -13.04 10.21 33.44
CA GLY A 354 -12.48 10.92 32.29
C GLY A 354 -12.55 10.08 31.01
N LEU A 355 -12.18 8.80 31.11
CA LEU A 355 -12.22 7.83 30.02
C LEU A 355 -13.66 7.50 29.61
N ALA A 356 -14.57 7.28 30.57
CA ALA A 356 -15.99 7.08 30.28
C ALA A 356 -16.57 8.25 29.46
N ARG A 357 -16.24 9.49 29.85
CA ARG A 357 -16.66 10.68 29.11
C ARG A 357 -16.02 10.77 27.72
N GLN A 358 -14.73 10.42 27.59
CA GLN A 358 -14.03 10.40 26.31
C GLN A 358 -14.62 9.36 25.36
N LEU A 359 -15.05 8.22 25.88
CA LEU A 359 -15.74 7.15 25.16
C LEU A 359 -17.22 7.49 24.89
N GLY A 360 -17.70 8.66 25.32
CA GLY A 360 -19.11 9.05 25.16
C GLY A 360 -20.09 8.17 25.93
N GLY A 361 -19.62 7.37 26.88
CA GLY A 361 -20.42 6.35 27.54
C GLY A 361 -20.93 6.75 28.94
N GLU A 362 -21.98 6.07 29.38
CA GLU A 362 -22.58 6.26 30.70
C GLU A 362 -22.07 5.19 31.68
N LEU A 363 -21.43 5.64 32.77
CA LEU A 363 -20.86 4.75 33.79
C LEU A 363 -21.90 4.42 34.86
N ALA A 364 -22.24 3.14 34.98
CA ALA A 364 -23.05 2.58 36.06
C ALA A 364 -22.19 1.73 37.01
N VAL A 365 -22.54 1.75 38.30
CA VAL A 365 -21.81 1.01 39.34
C VAL A 365 -22.83 0.31 40.24
N GLU A 366 -22.64 -0.99 40.44
CA GLU A 366 -23.49 -1.85 41.26
C GLU A 366 -22.65 -2.65 42.25
N GLY A 367 -23.13 -2.86 43.48
CA GLY A 367 -22.44 -3.74 44.43
C GLY A 367 -23.14 -3.91 45.78
N THR A 368 -23.48 -5.16 46.13
CA THR A 368 -23.84 -5.58 47.50
C THR A 368 -23.06 -6.83 47.95
N LYS A 369 -22.65 -7.71 47.02
CA LYS A 369 -21.63 -8.76 47.18
C LYS A 369 -20.79 -8.81 45.89
N GLY A 370 -19.55 -8.32 45.94
CA GLY A 370 -18.76 -7.98 44.75
C GLY A 370 -19.10 -6.60 44.17
N ALA A 371 -18.34 -6.18 43.16
CA ALA A 371 -18.59 -4.93 42.44
C ALA A 371 -18.72 -5.19 40.94
N ARG A 372 -19.59 -4.42 40.28
CA ARG A 372 -19.73 -4.37 38.82
C ARG A 372 -19.71 -2.92 38.36
N PHE A 373 -18.76 -2.62 37.48
CA PHE A 373 -18.68 -1.37 36.77
C PHE A 373 -19.06 -1.61 35.32
N SER A 374 -20.06 -0.88 34.83
CA SER A 374 -20.56 -1.01 33.46
C SER A 374 -20.49 0.34 32.75
N LEU A 375 -20.01 0.34 31.51
CA LEU A 375 -20.01 1.46 30.59
C LEU A 375 -20.88 1.07 29.40
N THR A 376 -21.95 1.81 29.14
CA THR A 376 -22.74 1.68 27.92
C THR A 376 -22.22 2.71 26.92
N LEU A 377 -21.77 2.26 25.74
CA LEU A 377 -21.17 3.10 24.73
C LEU A 377 -21.67 2.74 23.33
N ASP A 378 -21.83 3.75 22.48
CA ASP A 378 -22.01 3.55 21.04
C ASP A 378 -20.62 3.36 20.43
N LEU A 379 -20.32 2.12 20.01
CA LEU A 379 -19.03 1.80 19.43
C LEU A 379 -18.93 2.18 17.96
N GLY A 380 -20.02 2.65 17.32
CA GLY A 380 -20.07 3.00 15.91
C GLY A 380 -19.57 1.85 15.04
N ALA A 381 -20.47 1.03 14.49
CA ALA A 381 -20.05 0.01 13.54
C ALA A 381 -19.24 0.68 12.40
N ALA A 382 -17.93 0.40 12.36
CA ALA A 382 -17.03 0.94 11.35
C ALA A 382 -17.35 0.39 9.96
#